data_AF-A0A7H4PL79-F1
#
_entry.id   AF-A0A7H4PL79-F1
#
_cell.length_a   1.000
_cell.length_b   1.000
_cell.length_c   1.000
_cell.angle_alpha   90.00
_cell.angle_beta   90.00
_cell.angle_gamma   90.00
#
_symmetry.space_group_name_H-M   'P 1'
#
loop_
_entity.id
_entity.type
_entity.pdbx_description
1 polymer ?
#
loop_
_entity_poly.entity_id
_entity_poly.type
_entity_poly.pdbx_seq_one_letter_code
_entity_poly.pdbx_strand_id
1 'polypeptide(L)' 'MAGKSTHEIKTWVAAFAALSAFGRWRCEGRYYRPIPEWIAGFGSLSAAAQN' A
#
# COMPACT_ATOMS: atom_id res chain seq x y z
N MET A 1 0.69 -19.24 -9.74
CA MET A 1 0.28 -18.11 -10.60
C MET A 1 -0.63 -17.22 -9.79
N ALA A 2 -0.21 -16.00 -9.47
CA ALA A 2 -1.06 -15.01 -8.81
C ALA A 2 -1.84 -14.22 -9.89
N GLY A 3 -3.04 -13.72 -9.57
CA GLY A 3 -3.94 -13.06 -10.53
C GLY A 3 -3.27 -11.91 -11.30
N LYS A 4 -3.75 -11.60 -12.50
CA LYS A 4 -3.15 -10.56 -13.37
C LYS A 4 -3.00 -9.18 -12.69
N SER A 5 -3.74 -8.89 -11.62
CA SER A 5 -3.65 -7.65 -10.80
C SER A 5 -2.57 -7.65 -9.71
N THR A 6 -1.70 -8.67 -9.64
CA THR A 6 -0.67 -8.78 -8.56
C THR A 6 0.43 -7.71 -8.63
N HIS A 7 0.53 -6.96 -9.73
CA HIS A 7 1.51 -5.88 -9.88
C HIS A 7 1.31 -4.76 -8.86
N GLU A 8 0.10 -4.56 -8.34
CA GLU A 8 -0.19 -3.58 -7.29
C GLU A 8 0.58 -3.90 -6.00
N ILE A 9 0.59 -5.18 -5.57
CA ILE A 9 1.32 -5.64 -4.38
C ILE A 9 2.82 -5.35 -4.50
N LYS A 10 3.39 -5.50 -5.70
CA LYS A 10 4.81 -5.18 -5.93
C LYS A 10 5.11 -3.70 -5.72
N THR A 11 4.21 -2.81 -6.16
CA THR A 11 4.34 -1.37 -5.93
C THR A 11 4.30 -1.03 -4.43
N TRP A 12 3.39 -1.65 -3.68
CA TRP A 12 3.33 -1.50 -2.22
C TRP A 12 4.63 -1.94 -1.54
N VAL A 13 5.15 -3.12 -1.91
CA VAL A 13 6.42 -3.62 -1.37
C VAL A 13 7.58 -2.66 -1.69
N ALA A 14 7.67 -2.15 -2.91
CA ALA A 14 8.71 -1.19 -3.29
C ALA A 14 8.62 0.12 -2.49
N ALA A 15 7.42 0.66 -2.28
CA ALA A 15 7.23 1.87 -1.49
C ALA A 15 7.66 1.68 -0.02
N PHE A 16 7.28 0.57 0.62
CA PHE A 16 7.68 0.28 2.01
C PHE A 16 9.16 -0.06 2.15
N ALA A 17 9.76 -0.70 1.14
CA ALA A 17 11.19 -0.93 1.11
C ALA A 17 11.97 0.39 1.02
N ALA A 18 11.53 1.32 0.17
CA ALA A 18 12.11 2.65 0.09
C ALA A 18 11.99 3.39 1.44
N LEU A 19 10.79 3.45 2.03
CA LEU A 19 10.59 4.08 3.34
C LEU A 19 11.51 3.50 4.43
N SER A 20 11.65 2.17 4.46
CA SER A 20 12.51 1.48 5.43
C SER A 20 14.00 1.73 5.18
N ALA A 21 14.42 1.95 3.94
CA ALA A 21 15.79 2.28 3.60
C ALA A 21 16.20 3.71 4.05
N PHE A 22 15.23 4.63 4.17
CA PHE A 22 15.45 6.00 4.63
C PHE A 22 15.29 6.19 6.16
N GLY A 23 15.05 5.10 6.91
CA GLY A 23 15.01 5.12 8.37
C GLY A 23 13.65 4.80 8.96
N ARG A 24 13.42 5.23 10.20
CA ARG A 24 12.16 4.96 10.90
C ARG A 24 11.04 5.72 10.20
N TRP A 25 9.93 5.04 9.96
CA TRP A 25 8.74 5.64 9.38
C TRP A 25 7.50 5.09 10.10
N ARG A 26 6.38 5.80 10.00
CA ARG A 26 5.11 5.40 10.61
C ARG A 26 4.01 5.39 9.55
N CYS A 27 3.21 4.33 9.54
CA CYS A 27 1.97 4.26 8.78
C CYS A 27 0.93 5.26 9.33
N GLU A 28 0.30 5.99 8.42
CA GLU A 28 -0.76 6.96 8.68
C GLU A 28 -1.85 6.86 7.59
N GLY A 29 -3.00 7.50 7.80
CA GLY A 29 -4.02 7.65 6.75
C GLY A 29 -4.48 6.33 6.09
N ARG A 30 -4.75 5.28 6.88
CA ARG A 30 -5.23 4.00 6.36
C ARG A 30 -6.69 4.11 5.94
N TYR A 31 -6.96 3.93 4.65
CA TYR A 31 -8.30 3.97 4.07
C TYR A 31 -8.57 2.69 3.27
N TYR A 32 -9.76 2.14 3.45
CA TYR A 32 -10.27 1.06 2.63
C TYR A 32 -11.75 1.27 2.36
N ARG A 33 -12.14 1.10 1.10
CA ARG A 33 -13.54 1.08 0.67
C ARG A 33 -13.80 -0.11 -0.26
N PRO A 34 -14.69 -1.04 0.11
CA PRO A 34 -15.14 -2.08 -0.81
C PRO A 34 -15.99 -1.46 -1.94
N ILE A 35 -15.88 -2.02 -3.14
CA ILE A 35 -16.72 -1.71 -4.30
C ILE A 35 -17.33 -3.03 -4.78
N PRO A 36 -18.41 -3.51 -4.12
CA PRO A 36 -18.98 -4.84 -4.38
C PRO A 36 -19.43 -5.02 -5.83
N GLU A 37 -19.92 -3.94 -6.45
CA GLU A 37 -20.40 -3.93 -7.84
C GLU A 37 -19.32 -4.36 -8.84
N TRP A 38 -18.05 -4.21 -8.47
CA TRP A 38 -16.89 -4.56 -9.29
C TRP A 38 -16.04 -5.70 -8.72
N ILE A 39 -16.46 -6.32 -7.60
CA ILE A 39 -15.70 -7.35 -6.88
C ILE A 39 -14.27 -6.83 -6.58
N ALA A 40 -14.18 -5.56 -6.18
CA ALA A 40 -12.92 -4.87 -5.96
C ALA A 40 -12.94 -4.07 -4.66
N GLY A 41 -11.79 -3.53 -4.27
CA GLY A 41 -11.68 -2.58 -3.17
C GLY A 41 -10.67 -1.49 -3.52
N PHE A 42 -10.92 -0.28 -3.03
CA PHE A 42 -9.96 0.81 -3.09
C PHE A 42 -9.25 0.92 -1.75
N GLY A 43 -7.92 0.78 -1.77
CA GLY A 43 -7.07 0.93 -0.59
C GLY A 43 -6.10 2.09 -0.77
N SER A 44 -5.94 2.91 0.27
CA SER A 44 -4.90 3.94 0.34
C SER A 44 -4.26 3.92 1.72
N LEU A 45 -2.97 4.23 1.76
CA LEU A 45 -2.19 4.33 2.97
C LEU A 45 -1.10 5.35 2.73
N SER A 46 -0.81 6.15 3.75
CA SER A 46 0.28 7.11 3.75
C SER A 46 1.30 6.73 4.82
N ALA A 47 2.51 7.25 4.69
CA ALA A 47 3.54 7.05 5.68
C ALA A 47 4.38 8.30 5.79
N ALA A 48 4.78 8.64 7.00
CA ALA A 48 5.67 9.74 7.31
C ALA A 48 6.96 9.20 7.91
N ALA A 49 8.10 9.80 7.55
CA ALA A 49 9.36 9.57 8.25
C ALA A 49 9.20 10.01 9.71
N GLN A 50 9.75 9.23 10.63
CA GLN A 50 9.82 9.56 12.04
C GLN A 50 11.20 10.19 12.29
N ASN A 51 11.21 11.49 12.56
CA ASN A 51 12.40 12.20 13.06
C ASN A 51 12.78 11.72 14.46
#